data_AF-A0A1I1LBJ9-F1
#
_entry.id   AF-A0A1I1LBJ9-F1
#
_cell.length_a   1.000
_cell.length_b   1.000
_cell.length_c   1.000
_cell.angle_alpha   90.00
_cell.angle_beta   90.00
_cell.angle_gamma   90.00
#
_symmetry.space_group_name_H-M   'P 1'
#
loop_
_entity.id
_entity.type
_entity.pdbx_description
1 polymer ?
#
loop_
_entity_poly.entity_id
_entity_poly.type
_entity_poly.pdbx_seq_one_letter_code
_entity_poly.pdbx_strand_id
1 'polypeptide(L)'
;METCRQYTHNTAVCAAALLHDVLEDTPVTERDLLGFLHAVMPRDIAEETLGYVVELTDVYTKRGYPQYNRRTRKGMELKRLTRISPNAQTIKYADIIDNASEIVMHDPDFSEVLLGEYRQLLEHLVRGNSKLHARAIKAVGGG
;
A
#
# COMPACT_ATOMS: atom_id res chain seq x y z
N MET A 1 -11.41 1.62 -0.59
CA MET A 1 -10.71 0.80 0.43
C MET A 1 -11.34 1.02 1.82
N GLU A 2 -12.30 0.18 2.22
CA GLU A 2 -12.96 0.24 3.55
C GLU A 2 -12.35 -0.75 4.57
N THR A 3 -11.53 -1.69 4.10
CA THR A 3 -10.99 -2.80 4.88
C THR A 3 -10.26 -2.36 6.14
N CYS A 4 -9.46 -1.28 6.12
CA CYS A 4 -8.73 -0.79 7.29
C CYS A 4 -9.63 -0.42 8.49
N ARG A 5 -10.84 0.10 8.26
CA ARG A 5 -11.76 0.53 9.34
C ARG A 5 -12.24 -0.63 10.21
N GLN A 6 -12.16 -1.87 9.72
CA GLN A 6 -12.50 -3.07 10.47
C GLN A 6 -11.41 -3.47 11.48
N TYR A 7 -10.20 -2.90 11.35
CA TYR A 7 -9.01 -3.31 12.12
C TYR A 7 -8.36 -2.18 12.92
N THR A 8 -8.75 -0.92 12.69
CA THR A 8 -8.26 0.23 13.44
C THR A 8 -9.28 1.37 13.47
N HIS A 9 -9.22 2.17 14.54
CA HIS A 9 -9.94 3.44 14.67
C HIS A 9 -9.01 4.66 14.48
N ASN A 10 -7.74 4.45 14.13
CA ASN A 10 -6.83 5.54 13.82
C ASN A 10 -7.28 6.25 12.54
N THR A 11 -7.64 7.52 12.67
CA THR A 11 -8.12 8.37 11.58
C THR A 11 -7.08 8.54 10.48
N ALA A 12 -5.80 8.74 10.82
CA ALA A 12 -4.73 8.91 9.85
C ALA A 12 -4.53 7.66 8.99
N VAL A 13 -4.60 6.47 9.59
CA VAL A 13 -4.53 5.20 8.86
C VAL A 13 -5.70 5.05 7.89
N CYS A 14 -6.91 5.36 8.35
CA CYS A 14 -8.11 5.28 7.50
C CYS A 14 -8.07 6.30 6.35
N ALA A 15 -7.60 7.53 6.62
CA ALA A 15 -7.47 8.56 5.60
C ALA A 15 -6.39 8.19 4.57
N ALA A 16 -5.23 7.72 5.03
CA ALA A 16 -4.15 7.28 4.15
C ALA A 16 -4.56 6.09 3.29
N ALA A 17 -5.34 5.15 3.81
CA ALA A 17 -5.92 4.06 3.01
C ALA A 17 -6.79 4.57 1.85
N LEU A 18 -7.55 5.65 2.04
CA LEU A 18 -8.35 6.24 0.97
C LEU A 18 -7.51 7.03 -0.05
N LEU A 19 -6.30 7.44 0.32
CA LEU A 19 -5.45 8.38 -0.44
C LEU A 19 -4.14 7.76 -0.92
N HIS A 20 -3.91 6.47 -0.70
CA HIS A 20 -2.59 5.84 -0.85
C HIS A 20 -2.00 5.94 -2.26
N ASP A 21 -2.85 5.94 -3.30
CA ASP A 21 -2.42 6.05 -4.70
C ASP A 21 -2.40 7.50 -5.23
N VAL A 22 -2.83 8.49 -4.45
CA VAL A 22 -3.00 9.86 -4.94
C VAL A 22 -1.69 10.45 -5.47
N LEU A 23 -0.57 10.19 -4.79
CA LEU A 23 0.74 10.68 -5.23
C LEU A 23 1.32 9.86 -6.39
N GLU A 24 0.82 8.64 -6.62
CA GLU A 24 1.31 7.75 -7.68
C GLU A 24 0.58 7.99 -9.00
N ASP A 25 -0.76 8.05 -8.95
CA ASP A 25 -1.64 8.00 -10.10
C ASP A 25 -2.19 9.35 -10.54
N THR A 26 -1.91 10.41 -9.79
CA THR A 26 -2.41 11.76 -10.08
C THR A 26 -1.28 12.78 -10.11
N PRO A 27 -1.48 13.98 -10.69
CA PRO A 27 -0.47 15.04 -10.68
C PRO A 27 -0.34 15.77 -9.34
N VAL A 28 -1.07 15.34 -8.30
CA VAL A 28 -1.04 15.95 -6.96
C VAL A 28 0.35 15.81 -6.34
N THR A 29 0.90 16.91 -5.82
CA THR A 29 2.16 16.89 -5.08
C THR A 29 1.93 16.66 -3.58
N GLU A 30 2.97 16.23 -2.86
CA GLU A 30 2.94 16.14 -1.38
C GLU A 30 2.46 17.44 -0.73
N ARG A 31 2.87 18.61 -1.28
CA ARG A 31 2.46 19.92 -0.79
C ARG A 31 0.96 20.18 -1.00
N ASP A 32 0.44 19.82 -2.17
CA ASP A 32 -0.97 20.00 -2.48
C ASP A 32 -1.84 19.10 -1.60
N LEU A 33 -1.42 17.83 -1.44
CA LEU A 33 -2.08 16.87 -0.57
C LEU A 33 -2.06 17.34 0.90
N LEU A 34 -0.92 17.83 1.39
CA LEU A 34 -0.82 18.37 2.76
C LEU A 34 -1.75 19.58 2.95
N GLY A 35 -1.80 20.48 1.96
CA GLY A 35 -2.70 21.64 1.98
C GLY A 35 -4.16 21.22 2.07
N PHE A 36 -4.57 20.23 1.30
CA PHE A 36 -5.91 19.64 1.39
C PHE A 36 -6.16 19.03 2.77
N LEU A 37 -5.24 18.19 3.27
CA LEU A 37 -5.39 17.52 4.57
C LEU A 37 -5.54 18.54 5.71
N HIS A 38 -4.71 19.58 5.76
CA HIS A 38 -4.83 20.65 6.76
C HIS A 38 -6.17 21.40 6.74
N ALA A 39 -6.85 21.44 5.59
CA ALA A 39 -8.16 22.08 5.48
C ALA A 39 -9.31 21.22 6.02
N VAL A 40 -9.11 19.90 6.17
CA VAL A 40 -10.19 18.94 6.49
C VAL A 40 -9.96 18.14 7.77
N MET A 41 -8.76 18.18 8.37
CA MET A 41 -8.45 17.46 9.61
C MET A 41 -7.41 18.19 10.48
N PRO A 42 -7.28 17.84 11.78
CA PRO A 42 -6.24 18.38 12.65
C PRO A 42 -4.82 18.21 12.08
N ARG A 43 -3.95 19.17 12.38
CA ARG A 43 -2.61 19.28 11.77
C ARG A 43 -1.73 18.05 11.99
N ASP A 44 -1.73 17.54 13.21
CA ASP A 44 -1.00 16.33 13.61
C ASP A 44 -1.48 15.10 12.84
N ILE A 45 -2.81 14.92 12.72
CA ILE A 45 -3.40 13.82 11.94
C ILE A 45 -3.10 13.97 10.45
N ALA A 46 -3.12 15.20 9.92
CA ALA A 46 -2.80 15.50 8.52
C ALA A 46 -1.35 15.13 8.17
N GLU A 47 -0.40 15.55 9.00
CA GLU A 47 1.02 15.24 8.83
C GLU A 47 1.29 13.73 8.94
N GLU A 48 0.65 13.05 9.89
CA GLU A 48 0.71 11.59 10.02
C GLU A 48 0.13 10.88 8.79
N THR A 49 -1.02 11.34 8.29
CA THR A 49 -1.68 10.81 7.09
C THR A 49 -0.78 10.93 5.87
N LEU A 50 -0.22 12.12 5.64
CA LEU A 50 0.70 12.34 4.52
C LEU A 50 1.92 11.41 4.64
N GLY A 51 2.48 11.27 5.84
CA GLY A 51 3.61 10.37 6.10
C GLY A 51 3.31 8.93 5.64
N TYR A 52 2.12 8.41 5.95
CA TYR A 52 1.70 7.09 5.47
C TYR A 52 1.52 7.02 3.95
N VAL A 53 0.93 8.04 3.32
CA VAL A 53 0.77 8.06 1.86
C VAL A 53 2.14 8.06 1.17
N VAL A 54 3.09 8.86 1.66
CA VAL A 54 4.47 8.90 1.14
C VAL A 54 5.17 7.56 1.34
N GLU A 55 5.00 6.90 2.49
CA GLU A 55 5.52 5.56 2.73
C GLU A 55 4.94 4.50 1.78
N LEU A 56 3.71 4.68 1.31
CA LEU A 56 3.01 3.72 0.44
C LEU A 56 3.25 3.96 -1.05
N THR A 57 3.65 5.17 -1.43
CA THR A 57 3.90 5.54 -2.83
C THR A 57 5.11 4.77 -3.38
N ASP A 58 4.96 4.09 -4.53
CA ASP A 58 6.05 3.32 -5.13
C ASP A 58 7.21 4.23 -5.57
N VAL A 59 8.44 3.86 -5.18
CA VAL A 59 9.64 4.60 -5.57
C VAL A 59 10.26 3.98 -6.82
N TYR A 60 10.40 2.66 -6.84
CA TYR A 60 11.06 1.95 -7.94
C TYR A 60 10.09 1.62 -9.07
N THR A 61 9.57 2.66 -9.73
CA THR A 61 8.61 2.54 -10.85
C THR A 61 9.30 2.36 -12.19
N LYS A 62 8.56 1.89 -13.21
CA LYS A 62 9.07 1.78 -14.59
C LYS A 62 9.51 3.13 -15.16
N ARG A 63 8.78 4.20 -14.82
CA ARG A 63 9.08 5.58 -15.26
C ARG A 63 10.31 6.14 -14.57
N GLY A 64 10.45 5.96 -13.26
CA GLY A 64 11.60 6.47 -12.49
C GLY A 64 12.88 5.67 -12.70
N TYR A 65 12.76 4.37 -12.98
CA TYR A 65 13.89 3.45 -13.13
C TYR A 65 13.77 2.58 -14.40
N PRO A 66 13.79 3.19 -15.60
CA PRO A 66 13.64 2.48 -16.87
C PRO A 66 14.80 1.53 -17.17
N GLN A 67 15.99 1.78 -16.59
CA GLN A 67 17.19 0.96 -16.74
C GLN A 67 17.12 -0.39 -16.01
N TYR A 68 16.20 -0.54 -15.05
CA TYR A 68 16.03 -1.79 -14.31
C TYR A 68 14.92 -2.65 -14.92
N ASN A 69 15.03 -3.97 -14.82
CA ASN A 69 13.93 -4.86 -15.19
C ASN A 69 12.88 -4.94 -14.05
N ARG A 70 11.71 -5.54 -14.31
CA ARG A 70 10.62 -5.67 -13.32
C ARG A 70 11.10 -6.34 -12.03
N ARG A 71 11.86 -7.43 -12.14
CA ARG A 71 12.36 -8.20 -11.00
C ARG A 71 13.26 -7.35 -10.10
N THR A 72 14.18 -6.58 -10.69
CA THR A 72 15.06 -5.68 -9.95
C THR A 72 14.25 -4.59 -9.24
N ARG A 73 13.31 -3.94 -9.95
CA ARG A 73 12.44 -2.92 -9.34
C ARG A 73 11.64 -3.45 -8.15
N LYS A 74 10.96 -4.59 -8.32
CA LYS A 74 10.19 -5.23 -7.25
C LYS A 74 11.07 -5.67 -6.07
N GLY A 75 12.29 -6.15 -6.31
CA GLY A 75 13.23 -6.48 -5.24
C GLY A 75 13.71 -5.26 -4.44
N MET A 76 13.91 -4.11 -5.09
CA MET A 76 14.25 -2.86 -4.41
C MET A 76 13.05 -2.30 -3.64
N GLU A 77 11.86 -2.39 -4.23
CA GLU A 77 10.60 -1.97 -3.61
C GLU A 77 10.30 -2.80 -2.36
N LEU A 78 10.47 -4.13 -2.43
CA LEU A 78 10.34 -5.01 -1.26
C LEU A 78 11.27 -4.56 -0.12
N LYS A 79 12.55 -4.31 -0.40
CA LYS A 79 13.53 -3.85 0.61
C LYS A 79 13.15 -2.50 1.23
N ARG A 80 12.49 -1.63 0.46
CA ARG A 80 11.97 -0.35 0.97
C ARG A 80 10.76 -0.58 1.87
N LEU A 81 9.79 -1.35 1.39
CA LEU A 81 8.53 -1.64 2.08
C LEU A 81 8.71 -2.38 3.41
N THR A 82 9.77 -3.14 3.62
CA THR A 82 10.06 -3.72 4.96
C THR A 82 10.36 -2.68 6.03
N ARG A 83 10.79 -1.47 5.62
CA ARG A 83 11.22 -0.39 6.52
C ARG A 83 10.11 0.61 6.85
N ILE A 84 8.98 0.56 6.14
CA ILE A 84 7.84 1.45 6.41
C ILE A 84 7.24 1.18 7.79
N SER A 85 6.42 2.11 8.27
CA SER A 85 5.78 2.03 9.57
C SER A 85 4.81 0.83 9.66
N PRO A 86 4.59 0.28 10.87
CA PRO A 86 3.56 -0.74 11.11
C PRO A 86 2.16 -0.36 10.59
N ASN A 87 1.81 0.93 10.71
CA ASN A 87 0.54 1.45 10.24
C ASN A 87 0.47 1.48 8.71
N ALA A 88 1.53 1.90 8.01
CA ALA A 88 1.59 1.78 6.55
C ALA A 88 1.57 0.31 6.09
N GLN A 89 2.25 -0.61 6.77
CA GLN A 89 2.13 -2.05 6.45
C GLN A 89 0.68 -2.54 6.58
N THR A 90 -0.05 -2.07 7.59
CA THR A 90 -1.47 -2.39 7.77
C THR A 90 -2.32 -1.92 6.59
N ILE A 91 -2.05 -0.72 6.06
CA ILE A 91 -2.72 -0.21 4.86
C ILE A 91 -2.35 -1.09 3.66
N LYS A 92 -1.06 -1.41 3.48
CA LYS A 92 -0.60 -2.26 2.37
C LYS A 92 -1.26 -3.65 2.36
N TYR A 93 -1.56 -4.22 3.52
CA TYR A 93 -2.30 -5.48 3.58
C TYR A 93 -3.72 -5.37 3.03
N ALA A 94 -4.42 -4.28 3.33
CA ALA A 94 -5.76 -4.05 2.83
C ALA A 94 -5.75 -3.76 1.31
N ASP A 95 -4.77 -2.99 0.83
CA ASP A 95 -4.53 -2.77 -0.61
C ASP A 95 -4.31 -4.11 -1.35
N ILE A 96 -3.46 -4.99 -0.80
CA ILE A 96 -3.22 -6.32 -1.37
C ILE A 96 -4.50 -7.17 -1.43
N ILE A 97 -5.35 -7.12 -0.41
CA ILE A 97 -6.60 -7.88 -0.39
C ILE A 97 -7.54 -7.41 -1.50
N ASP A 98 -7.72 -6.09 -1.63
CA ASP A 98 -8.61 -5.50 -2.62
C ASP A 98 -8.07 -5.82 -4.03
N ASN A 99 -6.78 -5.58 -4.28
CA ASN A 99 -6.12 -5.84 -5.58
C ASN A 99 -6.05 -7.32 -5.95
N ALA A 100 -5.85 -8.23 -4.98
CA ALA A 100 -5.82 -9.65 -5.25
C ALA A 100 -7.19 -10.16 -5.75
N SER A 101 -8.28 -9.62 -5.21
CA SER A 101 -9.62 -9.96 -5.69
C SER A 101 -9.85 -9.42 -7.11
N GLU A 102 -9.43 -8.20 -7.39
CA GLU A 102 -9.62 -7.55 -8.70
C GLU A 102 -8.81 -8.23 -9.81
N ILE A 103 -7.52 -8.53 -9.57
CA ILE A 103 -6.67 -9.14 -10.61
C ILE A 103 -7.17 -10.52 -11.03
N VAL A 104 -7.67 -11.33 -10.09
CA VAL A 104 -8.21 -12.65 -10.39
C VAL A 104 -9.46 -12.55 -11.27
N MET A 105 -10.26 -11.48 -11.11
CA MET A 105 -11.46 -11.26 -11.92
C MET A 105 -11.14 -10.68 -13.31
N HIS A 106 -10.16 -9.77 -13.40
CA HIS A 106 -9.94 -8.97 -14.61
C HIS A 106 -8.77 -9.43 -15.49
N ASP A 107 -7.74 -10.05 -14.92
CA ASP A 107 -6.54 -10.52 -15.64
C ASP A 107 -6.05 -11.85 -15.04
N PRO A 108 -6.77 -12.96 -15.29
CA PRO A 108 -6.42 -14.27 -14.74
C PRO A 108 -5.05 -14.76 -15.21
N ASP A 109 -4.60 -14.38 -16.41
CA ASP A 109 -3.29 -14.77 -16.94
C ASP A 109 -2.14 -14.14 -16.15
N PHE A 110 -2.32 -12.91 -15.67
CA PHE A 110 -1.34 -12.22 -14.85
C PHE A 110 -1.48 -12.50 -13.34
N SER A 111 -2.64 -12.99 -12.91
CA SER A 111 -2.99 -13.17 -11.49
C SER A 111 -1.93 -13.98 -10.73
N GLU A 112 -1.49 -15.13 -11.23
CA GLU A 112 -0.50 -15.98 -10.56
C GLU A 112 0.83 -15.25 -10.30
N VAL A 113 1.26 -14.42 -11.26
CA VAL A 113 2.49 -13.64 -11.13
C VAL A 113 2.34 -12.59 -10.03
N LEU A 114 1.22 -11.85 -10.02
CA LEU A 114 0.98 -10.79 -9.03
C LEU A 114 0.75 -11.37 -7.62
N LEU A 115 -0.01 -12.46 -7.49
CA LEU A 115 -0.21 -13.16 -6.23
C LEU A 115 1.11 -13.71 -5.69
N GLY A 116 1.99 -14.22 -6.56
CA GLY A 116 3.36 -14.60 -6.19
C GLY A 116 4.18 -13.43 -5.64
N GLU A 117 4.09 -12.24 -6.26
CA GLU A 117 4.74 -11.03 -5.75
C GLU A 117 4.18 -10.61 -4.37
N TYR A 118 2.87 -10.70 -4.17
CA TYR A 118 2.25 -10.37 -2.88
C TYR A 118 2.59 -11.37 -1.77
N ARG A 119 2.69 -12.67 -2.06
CA ARG A 119 3.15 -13.68 -1.08
C ARG A 119 4.53 -13.33 -0.53
N GLN A 120 5.49 -13.05 -1.41
CA GLN A 120 6.85 -12.64 -1.01
C GLN A 120 6.85 -11.37 -0.17
N LEU A 121 5.99 -10.41 -0.51
CA LEU A 121 5.88 -9.16 0.23
C LEU A 121 5.31 -9.40 1.64
N LEU A 122 4.25 -10.18 1.76
CA LEU A 122 3.62 -10.51 3.04
C LEU A 122 4.52 -11.35 3.97
N GLU A 123 5.44 -12.16 3.44
CA GLU A 123 6.46 -12.84 4.24
C GLU A 123 7.38 -11.87 5.00
N HIS A 124 7.61 -10.67 4.46
CA HIS A 124 8.54 -9.70 5.01
C HIS A 124 7.85 -8.53 5.74
N LEU A 125 6.64 -8.15 5.32
CA LEU A 125 5.85 -7.13 6.00
C LEU A 125 4.99 -7.80 7.07
N VAL A 126 5.54 -7.95 8.28
CA VAL A 126 4.89 -8.65 9.40
C VAL A 126 4.60 -7.75 10.61
N ARG A 127 4.86 -6.45 10.49
CA ARG A 127 4.82 -5.51 11.63
C ARG A 127 3.47 -4.83 11.82
N GLY A 128 2.58 -4.87 10.81
CA GLY A 128 1.26 -4.26 10.89
C GLY A 128 0.24 -5.09 11.69
N ASN A 129 -1.06 -4.84 11.47
CA ASN A 129 -2.12 -5.57 12.15
C ASN A 129 -2.09 -7.06 11.79
N SER A 130 -1.82 -7.92 12.76
CA SER A 130 -1.64 -9.36 12.56
C SER A 130 -2.89 -10.08 12.03
N LYS A 131 -4.09 -9.64 12.41
CA LYS A 131 -5.34 -10.24 11.91
C LYS A 131 -5.57 -9.91 10.44
N LEU A 132 -5.28 -8.67 10.05
CA LEU A 132 -5.38 -8.24 8.66
C LEU A 132 -4.28 -8.87 7.80
N HIS A 133 -3.05 -8.97 8.32
CA HIS A 133 -1.95 -9.68 7.68
C HIS A 133 -2.31 -11.14 7.38
N ALA A 134 -2.85 -11.87 8.38
CA ALA A 134 -3.31 -13.24 8.18
C ALA A 134 -4.42 -13.35 7.13
N ARG A 135 -5.32 -12.36 7.05
CA ARG A 135 -6.34 -12.28 6.00
C ARG A 135 -5.71 -12.05 4.62
N ALA A 136 -4.71 -11.16 4.52
CA ALA A 136 -4.00 -10.90 3.27
C ALA A 136 -3.26 -12.15 2.77
N ILE A 137 -2.59 -12.90 3.67
CA ILE A 137 -1.96 -14.18 3.33
C ILE A 137 -2.98 -15.16 2.74
N LYS A 138 -4.17 -15.28 3.35
CA LYS A 138 -5.24 -16.14 2.82
C LYS A 138 -5.73 -15.68 1.45
N ALA A 139 -5.89 -14.36 1.26
CA ALA A 139 -6.36 -13.80 -0.01
C ALA A 139 -5.41 -14.10 -1.18
N VAL A 140 -4.10 -14.19 -0.92
CA VAL A 140 -3.10 -14.47 -1.96
C VAL A 140 -2.65 -15.93 -2.02
N GLY A 141 -2.95 -16.74 -1.01
CA GLY A 141 -2.52 -18.15 -0.91
C GLY A 141 -3.15 -19.04 -1.98
N GLY A 142 -4.45 -18.86 -2.24
CA GLY A 142 -5.23 -19.73 -3.12
C GLY A 142 -5.54 -21.08 -2.46
N GLY A 143 -6.82 -21.32 -2.12
CA GLY A 143 -7.37 -22.60 -1.64
C GLY A 143 -7.54 -22.69 -0.13
#